data_AF-A0A504M119-F1
#
_entry.id   AF-A0A504M119-F1
#
_cell.length_a   1.000
_cell.length_b   1.000
_cell.length_c   1.000
_cell.angle_alpha   90.00
_cell.angle_beta   90.00
_cell.angle_gamma   90.00
#
_symmetry.space_group_name_H-M   'P 1'
#
loop_
_entity.id
_entity.type
_entity.pdbx_description
1 polymer ?
#
loop_
_entity_poly.entity_id
_entity_poly.type
_entity_poly.pdbx_seq_one_letter_code
_entity_poly.pdbx_strand_id
1 'polypeptide(L)'
;MKILVPIKRVVDANVKVRVKADGQGVELANVKMAMNPFDEIAVEEAIRIKEAGKAEEIIVVSIGPQQAQETLRTALAMGADRAILV
;
A
#
# COMPACT_ATOMS: atom_id res chain seq x y z
N MET A 1 -5.35 -5.52 -21.05
CA MET A 1 -4.43 -6.29 -20.16
C MET A 1 -4.74 -6.03 -18.69
N LYS A 2 -4.29 -6.89 -17.76
CA LYS A 2 -4.46 -6.68 -16.31
C LYS A 2 -3.12 -6.32 -15.65
N ILE A 3 -3.15 -5.38 -14.70
CA ILE A 3 -1.97 -4.95 -13.95
C ILE A 3 -2.13 -5.38 -12.49
N LEU A 4 -1.11 -6.03 -11.94
CA LEU A 4 -1.02 -6.34 -10.52
C LEU A 4 -0.05 -5.36 -9.86
N VAL A 5 -0.49 -4.66 -8.82
CA VAL A 5 0.32 -3.69 -8.08
C VAL A 5 0.43 -4.14 -6.62
N PRO A 6 1.59 -4.67 -6.19
CA PRO A 6 1.86 -4.93 -4.79
C PRO A 6 1.98 -3.60 -4.03
N ILE A 7 1.30 -3.50 -2.90
CA ILE A 7 1.36 -2.34 -2.01
C ILE A 7 1.59 -2.79 -0.56
N LYS A 8 2.25 -1.95 0.22
CA LYS A 8 2.64 -2.27 1.59
C LYS A 8 2.23 -1.19 2.57
N ARG A 9 1.66 -1.63 3.69
CA ARG A 9 1.42 -0.79 4.87
C ARG A 9 2.72 -0.67 5.67
N VAL A 10 3.22 0.55 5.84
CA VAL A 10 4.47 0.85 6.55
C VAL A 10 4.28 1.99 7.54
N VAL A 11 5.29 2.26 8.37
CA VAL A 11 5.32 3.47 9.21
C VAL A 11 5.35 4.69 8.29
N ASP A 12 4.54 5.70 8.60
CA ASP A 12 4.53 6.97 7.86
C ASP A 12 5.94 7.55 7.80
N ALA A 13 6.37 7.99 6.62
CA ALA A 13 7.75 8.45 6.38
C ALA A 13 8.16 9.66 7.24
N ASN A 14 7.18 10.40 7.78
CA ASN A 14 7.43 11.54 8.67
C ASN A 14 7.54 11.13 10.14
N VAL A 15 7.27 9.88 10.49
CA VAL A 15 7.41 9.38 11.85
C VAL A 15 8.84 8.92 12.11
N LYS A 16 9.46 9.51 13.14
CA LYS A 16 10.76 9.04 13.65
C LYS A 16 10.57 7.71 14.40
N VAL A 17 11.04 6.62 13.81
CA VAL A 17 11.00 5.28 14.41
C VAL A 17 11.83 5.20 15.70
N ARG A 18 11.35 4.39 16.64
CA ARG A 18 12.05 4.07 17.90
C ARG A 18 12.34 2.57 17.95
N VAL A 19 13.50 2.21 18.46
CA VAL A 19 13.86 0.80 18.69
C VAL A 19 13.21 0.33 19.99
N LYS A 20 12.72 -0.91 20.01
CA LYS A 20 12.19 -1.54 21.23
C LYS A 20 13.28 -1.74 22.27
N ALA A 21 12.90 -1.75 23.55
CA ALA A 21 13.84 -1.94 24.66
C ALA A 21 14.57 -3.30 24.62
N ASP A 22 13.97 -4.32 24.01
CA ASP A 22 14.55 -5.66 23.82
C ASP A 22 15.54 -5.74 22.64
N GLY A 23 15.68 -4.68 21.85
CA GLY A 23 16.55 -4.63 20.68
C GLY A 23 16.10 -5.48 19.49
N GLN A 24 14.91 -6.11 19.53
CA GLN A 24 14.46 -7.06 18.49
C GLN A 24 13.61 -6.44 17.38
N GLY A 25 13.44 -5.12 17.36
CA GLY A 25 12.71 -4.44 16.30
C GLY A 25 12.37 -2.99 16.62
N VAL A 26 11.41 -2.45 15.85
CA VAL A 26 10.90 -1.08 16.03
C VAL A 26 9.57 -1.08 16.77
N GLU A 27 9.31 -0.02 17.52
CA GLU A 27 8.02 0.23 18.15
C GLU A 27 7.00 0.62 17.08
N LEU A 28 5.89 -0.12 17.03
CA LEU A 28 4.80 0.08 16.07
C LEU A 28 3.48 0.40 16.76
N ALA A 29 3.38 0.25 18.08
CA ALA A 29 2.18 0.57 18.83
C ALA A 29 1.92 2.08 18.79
N ASN A 30 0.67 2.46 18.49
CA ASN A 30 0.24 3.86 18.38
C ASN A 30 1.05 4.72 17.40
N VAL A 31 1.74 4.08 16.45
CA VAL A 31 2.45 4.76 15.38
C VAL A 31 1.52 4.91 14.18
N LYS A 32 1.53 6.09 13.55
CA LYS A 32 0.81 6.32 12.30
C LYS A 32 1.42 5.45 11.20
N MET A 33 0.57 4.68 10.55
CA MET A 33 0.91 3.83 9.43
C MET A 33 0.30 4.40 8.15
N ALA A 34 0.95 4.17 7.02
CA ALA A 34 0.54 4.68 5.70
C ALA A 34 0.87 3.67 4.59
N MET A 35 0.42 3.96 3.38
CA MET A 35 0.95 3.29 2.19
C MET A 35 2.43 3.65 2.05
N ASN A 36 3.25 2.71 1.58
CA ASN A 36 4.62 3.05 1.24
C ASN A 36 4.64 4.08 0.10
N PRO A 37 5.44 5.16 0.19
CA PRO A 37 5.44 6.23 -0.82
C PRO A 37 5.75 5.75 -2.25
N PHE A 38 6.54 4.69 -2.42
CA PHE A 38 6.84 4.15 -3.75
C PHE A 38 5.64 3.39 -4.32
N ASP A 39 4.85 2.76 -3.45
CA ASP A 39 3.65 2.03 -3.85
C ASP A 39 2.54 2.99 -4.29
N GLU A 40 2.45 4.20 -3.70
CA GLU A 40 1.55 5.26 -4.16
C GLU A 40 1.85 5.65 -5.62
N ILE A 41 3.14 5.78 -5.96
CA ILE A 41 3.59 6.07 -7.33
C ILE A 41 3.24 4.90 -8.27
N ALA A 42 3.42 3.65 -7.81
CA ALA A 42 3.11 2.48 -8.61
C ALA A 42 1.60 2.36 -8.91
N VAL A 43 0.75 2.67 -7.94
CA VAL A 43 -0.71 2.71 -8.13
C VAL A 43 -1.09 3.81 -9.12
N GLU A 44 -0.53 5.01 -8.97
CA GLU A 44 -0.76 6.14 -9.88
C GLU A 44 -0.37 5.80 -11.33
N GLU A 45 0.79 5.20 -11.55
CA GLU A 45 1.20 4.83 -12.91
C GLU A 45 0.30 3.75 -13.52
N ALA A 46 -0.17 2.78 -12.72
CA ALA A 46 -1.13 1.80 -13.18
C ALA A 46 -2.46 2.45 -13.61
N ILE A 47 -2.92 3.46 -12.86
CA ILE A 47 -4.10 4.26 -13.20
C ILE A 47 -3.90 4.97 -14.54
N ARG A 48 -2.76 5.65 -14.75
CA ARG A 48 -2.45 6.32 -16.03
C ARG A 48 -2.42 5.37 -17.21
N ILE A 49 -1.84 4.18 -17.04
CA ILE A 49 -1.82 3.16 -18.10
C ILE A 49 -3.25 2.71 -18.45
N LYS A 50 -4.14 2.58 -17.45
CA LYS A 50 -5.56 2.27 -17.67
C LYS A 50 -6.31 3.42 -18.35
N GLU A 51 -6.11 4.66 -17.91
CA GLU A 51 -6.70 5.86 -18.53
C GLU A 51 -6.25 6.04 -19.99
N ALA A 52 -5.01 5.64 -20.30
CA ALA A 52 -4.49 5.60 -21.68
C ALA A 52 -5.06 4.43 -22.53
N GLY A 53 -6.02 3.67 -22.00
CA GLY A 53 -6.67 2.55 -22.69
C GLY A 53 -5.78 1.31 -22.86
N LYS A 54 -4.65 1.23 -22.15
CA LYS A 54 -3.69 0.13 -22.28
C LYS A 54 -3.93 -0.99 -21.26
N ALA A 55 -4.68 -0.72 -20.20
CA ALA A 55 -5.11 -1.70 -19.20
C ALA A 55 -6.63 -1.71 -19.02
N GLU A 56 -7.16 -2.86 -18.61
CA GLU A 56 -8.60 -3.08 -18.37
C GLU A 56 -8.92 -3.19 -16.88
N GLU A 57 -7.98 -3.70 -16.08
CA GLU A 57 -8.18 -3.97 -14.66
C GLU A 57 -6.87 -3.73 -13.89
N ILE A 58 -6.95 -3.01 -12.78
CA ILE A 58 -5.89 -2.81 -11.81
C ILE A 58 -6.24 -3.59 -10.56
N ILE A 59 -5.38 -4.54 -10.21
CA ILE A 59 -5.53 -5.39 -9.03
C ILE A 59 -4.43 -4.98 -8.05
N VAL A 60 -4.82 -4.51 -6.87
CA VAL A 60 -3.86 -4.22 -5.80
C VAL A 60 -3.79 -5.38 -4.82
N VAL A 61 -2.58 -5.71 -4.38
CA VAL A 61 -2.36 -6.80 -3.41
C VAL A 61 -1.48 -6.33 -2.27
N SER A 62 -1.85 -6.70 -1.04
CA SER A 62 -1.01 -6.48 0.13
C SER A 62 -0.92 -7.76 0.95
N ILE A 63 0.28 -8.07 1.42
CA ILE A 63 0.54 -9.19 2.32
C ILE A 63 0.78 -8.61 3.71
N GLY A 64 -0.03 -9.00 4.69
CA GLY A 64 0.11 -8.46 6.03
C GLY A 64 -1.09 -8.67 6.94
N PRO A 65 -1.09 -8.02 8.11
CA PRO A 65 -2.17 -8.18 9.07
C PRO A 65 -3.46 -7.52 8.54
N GLN A 66 -4.58 -7.77 9.21
CA GLN A 66 -5.90 -7.25 8.83
C GLN A 66 -5.91 -5.72 8.64
N GLN A 67 -5.05 -4.98 9.36
CA GLN A 67 -4.94 -3.52 9.23
C GLN A 67 -4.41 -3.06 7.85
N ALA A 68 -3.77 -3.93 7.06
CA ALA A 68 -3.39 -3.63 5.68
C ALA A 68 -4.61 -3.43 4.76
N GLN A 69 -5.82 -3.82 5.19
CA GLN A 69 -7.07 -3.49 4.48
C GLN A 69 -7.27 -1.98 4.35
N GLU A 70 -6.82 -1.17 5.30
CA GLU A 70 -6.91 0.29 5.21
C GLU A 70 -6.12 0.80 4.00
N THR A 71 -4.88 0.34 3.84
CA THR A 71 -4.01 0.68 2.70
C THR A 71 -4.59 0.21 1.37
N LEU A 72 -5.18 -0.99 1.34
CA LEU A 72 -5.90 -1.49 0.16
C LEU A 72 -7.11 -0.63 -0.19
N ARG A 73 -7.89 -0.17 0.81
CA ARG A 73 -9.01 0.76 0.59
C ARG A 73 -8.56 2.10 0.04
N THR A 74 -7.41 2.61 0.49
CA THR A 74 -6.81 3.82 -0.10
C THR A 74 -6.53 3.63 -1.58
N ALA A 75 -5.90 2.51 -1.97
CA ALA A 75 -5.62 2.24 -3.39
C ALA A 75 -6.89 2.04 -4.24
N LEU A 76 -7.94 1.41 -3.67
CA LEU A 76 -9.26 1.34 -4.32
C LEU A 76 -9.86 2.73 -4.52
N ALA A 77 -9.76 3.61 -3.51
CA ALA A 77 -10.23 4.99 -3.60
C ALA A 77 -9.44 5.84 -4.61
N MET A 78 -8.16 5.51 -4.86
CA MET A 78 -7.35 6.15 -5.89
C MET A 78 -7.79 5.76 -7.31
N GLY A 79 -8.25 4.52 -7.52
CA GLY A 79 -8.69 4.05 -8.84
C GLY A 79 -8.41 2.58 -9.16
N ALA A 80 -7.92 1.79 -8.20
CA ALA A 80 -7.80 0.34 -8.39
C ALA A 80 -9.18 -0.33 -8.43
N ASP A 81 -9.32 -1.40 -9.24
CA ASP A 81 -10.60 -2.09 -9.45
C ASP A 81 -10.89 -3.16 -8.40
N ARG A 82 -9.84 -3.89 -7.99
CA ARG A 82 -9.96 -4.99 -7.03
C ARG A 82 -8.78 -5.02 -6.08
N ALA A 83 -9.05 -5.40 -4.83
CA ALA A 83 -8.03 -5.57 -3.80
C ALA A 83 -7.95 -7.02 -3.32
N ILE A 84 -6.73 -7.48 -3.02
CA ILE A 84 -6.44 -8.78 -2.42
C ILE A 84 -5.63 -8.54 -1.14
N LEU A 85 -6.11 -9.06 -0.02
CA LEU A 85 -5.34 -9.18 1.21
C LEU A 85 -4.89 -10.63 1.37
N VAL A 86 -3.60 -10.83 1.65
CA VAL A 86 -3.00 -12.12 2.01
C VAL A 86 -2.51 -12.09 3.44
#